data_AF-A0A257E5L0-F1
#
_entry.id   AF-A0A257E5L0-F1
#
_cell.length_a   1.000
_cell.length_b   1.000
_cell.length_c   1.000
_cell.angle_alpha   90.00
_cell.angle_beta   90.00
_cell.angle_gamma   90.00
#
_symmetry.space_group_name_H-M   'P 1'
#
loop_
_entity.id
_entity.type
_entity.pdbx_description
1 polymer ?
#
loop_
_entity_poly.entity_id
_entity_poly.type
_entity_poly.pdbx_seq_one_letter_code
_entity_poly.pdbx_strand_id
1 'polypeptide(L)'
;MKPTLSTAANGHLTFNLNECSDDYWLSLAEDLVKHQGFKRVGSPVFGLDETIHPNFECAQFSLAAGWDIWFGHYLLSESAAADVFLQTLFNQFSV
;
A
#
# COMPACT_ATOMS: atom_id res chain seq x y z
N MET A 1 -9.78 -9.79 -9.41
CA MET A 1 -10.47 -8.50 -9.12
C MET A 1 -9.51 -7.34 -9.43
N LYS A 2 -10.04 -6.13 -9.67
CA LYS A 2 -9.22 -4.91 -9.82
C LYS A 2 -8.86 -4.33 -8.45
N PRO A 3 -7.80 -3.51 -8.32
CA PRO A 3 -7.54 -2.78 -7.10
C PRO A 3 -8.74 -1.92 -6.68
N THR A 4 -8.86 -1.63 -5.38
CA THR A 4 -9.93 -0.80 -4.81
C THR A 4 -9.36 0.20 -3.81
N LEU A 5 -10.08 1.30 -3.61
CA LEU A 5 -9.77 2.31 -2.60
C LEU A 5 -10.92 2.33 -1.58
N SER A 6 -10.60 2.28 -0.30
CA SER A 6 -11.58 2.25 0.79
C SER A 6 -11.11 3.07 1.98
N THR A 7 -12.01 3.41 2.89
CA THR A 7 -11.67 4.11 4.13
C THR A 7 -11.54 3.10 5.27
N ALA A 8 -10.37 3.06 5.91
CA ALA A 8 -10.12 2.23 7.08
C ALA A 8 -10.74 2.82 8.35
N ALA A 9 -10.75 2.04 9.42
CA ALA A 9 -11.27 2.45 10.73
C ALA A 9 -10.53 3.66 11.33
N ASN A 10 -9.29 3.90 10.91
CA ASN A 10 -8.51 5.09 11.30
C ASN A 10 -8.95 6.37 10.56
N GLY A 11 -9.94 6.30 9.67
CA GLY A 11 -10.46 7.42 8.89
C GLY A 11 -9.63 7.76 7.65
N HIS A 12 -8.56 7.02 7.37
CA HIS A 12 -7.66 7.23 6.24
C HIS A 12 -7.87 6.19 5.14
N LEU A 13 -7.28 6.43 3.98
CA LEU A 13 -7.47 5.58 2.81
C LEU A 13 -6.61 4.32 2.87
N THR A 14 -7.18 3.21 2.40
CA THR A 14 -6.49 1.95 2.12
C THR A 14 -6.63 1.63 0.64
N PHE A 15 -5.50 1.45 -0.02
CA PHE A 15 -5.42 0.97 -1.40
C PHE A 15 -5.19 -0.54 -1.37
N ASN A 16 -6.23 -1.29 -1.71
CA ASN A 16 -6.23 -2.75 -1.71
C ASN A 16 -5.97 -3.26 -3.12
N LEU A 17 -4.99 -4.14 -3.29
CA LEU A 17 -4.67 -4.75 -4.57
C LEU A 17 -5.56 -5.96 -4.87
N ASN A 18 -6.32 -6.45 -3.90
CA ASN A 18 -7.23 -7.58 -4.02
C ASN A 18 -6.47 -8.80 -4.59
N GLU A 19 -7.00 -9.41 -5.65
CA GLU A 19 -6.41 -10.60 -6.27
C GLU A 19 -5.29 -10.27 -7.28
N CYS A 20 -4.72 -9.06 -7.27
CA CYS A 20 -3.52 -8.77 -8.06
C CYS A 20 -2.37 -9.71 -7.65
N SER A 21 -1.55 -10.10 -8.63
CA SER A 21 -0.43 -11.03 -8.39
C SER A 21 0.68 -10.41 -7.54
N ASP A 22 1.49 -11.27 -6.92
CA ASP A 22 2.69 -10.84 -6.20
C ASP A 22 3.67 -10.07 -7.11
N ASP A 23 3.80 -10.44 -8.39
CA ASP A 23 4.62 -9.72 -9.37
C ASP A 23 4.19 -8.25 -9.53
N TYR A 24 2.88 -8.02 -9.47
CA TYR A 24 2.32 -6.67 -9.53
C TYR A 24 2.66 -5.89 -8.26
N TRP A 25 2.52 -6.50 -7.08
CA TRP A 25 2.95 -5.90 -5.82
C TRP A 25 4.44 -5.56 -5.83
N LEU A 26 5.29 -6.47 -6.28
CA LEU A 26 6.74 -6.26 -6.39
C LEU A 26 7.04 -5.07 -7.31
N SER A 27 6.38 -4.99 -8.46
CA SER A 27 6.55 -3.89 -9.41
C SER A 27 6.13 -2.54 -8.82
N LEU A 28 4.95 -2.47 -8.17
CA LEU A 28 4.48 -1.26 -7.50
C LEU A 28 5.47 -0.84 -6.40
N ALA A 29 5.89 -1.79 -5.57
CA ALA A 29 6.77 -1.48 -4.46
C ALA A 29 8.17 -1.05 -4.91
N GLU A 30 8.65 -1.58 -6.04
CA GLU A 30 9.86 -1.08 -6.69
C GLU A 30 9.69 0.35 -7.23
N ASP A 31 8.55 0.67 -7.85
CA ASP A 31 8.25 2.03 -8.34
C ASP A 31 8.22 3.05 -7.20
N LEU A 32 7.56 2.71 -6.08
CA LEU A 32 7.52 3.56 -4.89
C LEU A 32 8.94 3.91 -4.41
N VAL A 33 9.84 2.93 -4.39
CA VAL A 33 11.22 3.15 -3.91
C VAL A 33 12.07 3.88 -4.95
N LYS A 34 12.06 3.42 -6.21
CA LYS A 34 12.98 3.92 -7.24
C LYS A 34 12.56 5.24 -7.84
N HIS A 35 11.26 5.50 -7.94
CA HIS A 35 10.71 6.63 -8.69
C HIS A 35 9.95 7.63 -7.80
N GLN A 36 9.31 7.16 -6.73
CA GLN A 36 8.54 8.04 -5.82
C GLN A 36 9.32 8.44 -4.55
N GLY A 37 10.56 7.99 -4.39
CA GLY A 37 11.46 8.44 -3.32
C GLY A 37 11.18 7.85 -1.94
N PHE A 38 10.42 6.75 -1.85
CA PHE A 38 10.22 6.06 -0.59
C PHE A 38 11.42 5.18 -0.22
N LYS A 39 11.62 4.98 1.08
CA LYS A 39 12.44 3.90 1.63
C LYS A 39 11.54 2.90 2.34
N ARG A 40 11.96 1.62 2.35
CA ARG A 40 11.31 0.59 3.18
C ARG A 40 11.86 0.62 4.59
N VAL A 41 10.99 0.66 5.59
CA VAL A 41 11.36 0.77 7.01
C VAL A 41 10.61 -0.25 7.85
N GLY A 42 11.32 -0.87 8.80
CA GLY A 42 10.80 -1.96 9.62
C GLY A 42 11.19 -3.34 9.11
N SER A 43 10.64 -4.37 9.73
CA SER A 43 10.86 -5.78 9.39
C SER A 43 9.53 -6.46 9.15
N PRO A 44 9.45 -7.42 8.21
CA PRO A 44 8.20 -8.13 7.97
C PRO A 44 7.82 -8.97 9.19
N VAL A 45 6.52 -9.05 9.47
CA VAL A 45 5.94 -9.94 10.48
C VAL A 45 4.96 -10.86 9.78
N PHE A 46 5.15 -12.17 9.92
CA PHE A 46 4.35 -13.19 9.25
C PHE A 46 3.36 -13.81 10.25
N GLY A 47 2.08 -13.64 9.98
CA GLY A 47 0.98 -14.36 10.61
C GLY A 47 0.48 -15.51 9.72
N LEU A 48 -0.58 -16.19 10.17
CA LEU A 48 -1.20 -17.28 9.42
C LEU A 48 -2.09 -16.77 8.28
N ASP A 49 -2.73 -15.63 8.49
CA ASP A 49 -3.74 -15.01 7.63
C ASP A 49 -3.38 -13.57 7.20
N GLU A 50 -2.32 -13.02 7.78
CA GLU A 50 -1.84 -11.68 7.49
C GLU A 50 -0.31 -11.65 7.50
N THR A 51 0.28 -10.83 6.64
CA THR A 51 1.68 -10.42 6.71
C THR A 51 1.74 -8.90 6.82
N ILE A 52 2.44 -8.40 7.82
CA ILE A 52 2.82 -6.99 7.89
C ILE A 52 4.12 -6.84 7.13
N HIS A 53 4.13 -6.02 6.09
CA HIS A 53 5.33 -5.69 5.32
C HIS A 53 6.05 -4.47 5.91
N PRO A 54 7.33 -4.25 5.58
CA PRO A 54 7.99 -2.99 5.90
C PRO A 54 7.21 -1.81 5.31
N ASN A 55 7.04 -0.76 6.10
CA ASN A 55 6.38 0.48 5.71
C ASN A 55 7.16 1.17 4.59
N PHE A 56 6.45 1.96 3.78
CA PHE A 56 7.08 2.91 2.87
C PHE A 56 7.10 4.28 3.52
N GLU A 57 8.28 4.85 3.73
CA GLU A 57 8.44 6.18 4.31
C GLU A 57 9.13 7.12 3.32
N CYS A 58 8.61 8.34 3.20
CA CYS A 58 9.31 9.45 2.55
C CYS A 58 9.44 10.62 3.54
N ALA A 59 9.95 11.77 3.09
CA ALA A 59 10.12 12.93 3.97
C ALA A 59 8.77 13.53 4.46
N GLN A 60 7.68 13.28 3.75
CA GLN A 60 6.38 13.94 3.98
C GLN A 60 5.40 13.06 4.77
N PHE A 61 5.42 11.75 4.56
CA PHE A 61 4.48 10.82 5.17
C PHE A 61 5.00 9.37 5.11
N SER A 62 4.25 8.49 5.76
CA SER A 62 4.46 7.04 5.75
C SER A 62 3.21 6.33 5.23
N LEU A 63 3.43 5.16 4.64
CA LEU A 63 2.40 4.20 4.27
C LEU A 63 2.70 2.88 4.96
N ALA A 64 1.75 2.39 5.74
CA ALA A 64 1.78 1.02 6.22
C ALA A 64 1.51 0.08 5.04
N ALA A 65 2.13 -1.09 5.07
CA ALA A 65 2.03 -2.08 4.00
C ALA A 65 1.80 -3.47 4.58
N GLY A 66 1.01 -4.27 3.90
CA GLY A 66 0.77 -5.64 4.32
C GLY A 66 0.10 -6.47 3.25
N TRP A 67 -0.23 -7.69 3.61
CA TRP A 67 -0.99 -8.64 2.83
C TRP A 67 -1.95 -9.37 3.75
N ASP A 68 -3.21 -9.54 3.34
CA ASP A 68 -4.17 -10.38 4.06
C ASP A 68 -4.93 -11.31 3.10
N ILE A 69 -5.51 -12.37 3.66
CA ILE A 69 -6.25 -13.38 2.89
C ILE A 69 -7.52 -12.88 2.20
N TRP A 70 -8.03 -11.70 2.56
CA TRP A 70 -9.29 -11.15 2.06
C TRP A 70 -9.09 -10.18 0.90
N PHE A 71 -8.08 -9.31 1.02
CA PHE A 71 -7.83 -8.19 0.10
C PHE A 71 -6.43 -8.22 -0.52
N GLY A 72 -5.66 -9.27 -0.27
CA GLY A 72 -4.30 -9.40 -0.78
C GLY A 72 -3.39 -8.29 -0.26
N HIS A 73 -2.47 -7.83 -1.11
CA HIS A 73 -1.54 -6.76 -0.74
C HIS A 73 -2.26 -5.43 -0.59
N TYR A 74 -1.88 -4.64 0.41
CA TYR A 74 -2.47 -3.34 0.66
C TYR A 74 -1.43 -2.28 1.04
N LEU A 75 -1.81 -1.01 0.79
CA LEU A 75 -1.17 0.17 1.35
C LEU A 75 -2.19 0.95 2.18
N LEU A 76 -1.84 1.25 3.42
CA LEU A 76 -2.66 2.00 4.37
C LEU A 76 -2.01 3.36 4.65
N SER A 77 -2.80 4.41 4.50
CA SER A 77 -2.44 5.76 4.88
C SER A 77 -2.66 6.01 6.38
N GLU A 78 -1.79 6.84 6.95
CA GLU A 78 -1.91 7.36 8.32
C GLU A 78 -1.99 8.90 8.37
N SER A 79 -2.19 9.55 7.22
CA SER A 79 -2.27 11.01 7.15
C SER A 79 -3.03 11.51 5.92
N ALA A 80 -3.54 12.74 5.98
CA ALA A 80 -4.23 13.36 4.84
C ALA A 80 -3.32 13.51 3.59
N ALA A 81 -2.01 13.72 3.78
CA ALA A 81 -1.06 13.81 2.66
C ALA A 81 -0.90 12.44 1.96
N ALA A 82 -0.81 11.38 2.74
CA ALA A 82 -0.78 10.01 2.24
C ALA A 82 -2.10 9.61 1.56
N ASP A 83 -3.25 10.10 2.04
CA ASP A 83 -4.54 9.88 1.39
C ASP A 83 -4.57 10.45 -0.04
N VAL A 84 -4.12 11.69 -0.21
CA VAL A 84 -4.04 12.33 -1.55
C VAL A 84 -3.11 11.55 -2.48
N PHE A 85 -2.01 11.02 -1.94
CA PHE A 85 -1.11 10.17 -2.70
C PHE A 85 -1.79 8.87 -3.14
N LEU A 86 -2.42 8.13 -2.23
CA LEU A 86 -3.10 6.87 -2.56
C LEU A 86 -4.25 7.08 -3.54
N GLN A 87 -5.01 8.16 -3.42
CA GLN A 87 -6.06 8.52 -4.39
C GLN A 87 -5.48 8.77 -5.78
N THR A 88 -4.33 9.46 -5.86
CA THR A 88 -3.64 9.72 -7.14
C THR A 88 -3.13 8.43 -7.76
N LEU A 89 -2.48 7.59 -6.96
CA LEU A 89 -2.00 6.28 -7.36
C LEU A 89 -3.15 5.41 -7.91
N PHE A 90 -4.27 5.34 -7.19
CA PHE A 90 -5.46 4.62 -7.64
C PHE A 90 -6.01 5.11 -8.99
N ASN A 91 -6.01 6.42 -9.21
CA ASN A 91 -6.48 7.01 -10.46
C ASN A 91 -5.58 6.66 -11.65
N GLN A 92 -4.28 6.49 -11.44
CA GLN A 92 -3.34 6.03 -12.49
C GLN A 92 -3.63 4.59 -12.91
N PHE A 93 -4.15 3.76 -11.99
CA PHE A 93 -4.50 2.36 -12.27
C PHE A 93 -5.89 2.15 -12.86
N SER A 94 -6.73 3.19 -12.87
CA SER A 94 -8.11 3.11 -13.38
C SER A 94 -8.23 3.44 -14.88
N VAL A 95 -7.10 3.62 -15.58
CA VAL A 95 -7.01 3.93 -17.02
C VAL A 95 -6.90 2.65 -17.85
#